data_AF-A0A847WT10-F1
#
_entry.id   AF-A0A847WT10-F1
#
_cell.length_a   1.000
_cell.length_b   1.000
_cell.length_c   1.000
_cell.angle_alpha   90.00
_cell.angle_beta   90.00
_cell.angle_gamma   90.00
#
_symmetry.space_group_name_H-M   'P 1'
#
loop_
_entity.id
_entity.type
_entity.pdbx_description
1 polymer ?
#
loop_
_entity_poly.entity_id
_entity_poly.type
_entity_poly.pdbx_seq_one_letter_code
_entity_poly.pdbx_strand_id
1 'polypeptide(L)'
;MNLINEKITHEVFGKGKIIDHDETFITVDFEDDTKKFVYPDALGKFIKLKDRDVAESMKDILTKEKAEKELEQQKLDEEQRKQAEIAYRRNKLKDIKIHESSQVVFWIEEEEVDVIFTDWQVSTGTIQSGKNEGQPNKVARLRPNSAVLLTVRASDEEEVDRKIIGLYMVNETFSGEL
;
A
#
# COMPACT_ATOMS: atom_id res chain seq x y z
N MET A 1 20.60 10.72 28.41
CA MET A 1 20.61 11.85 29.39
C MET A 1 20.65 11.25 30.79
N ASN A 2 21.30 11.88 31.78
CA ASN A 2 21.35 11.34 33.15
C ASN A 2 20.34 12.07 34.03
N LEU A 3 19.35 11.35 34.55
CA LEU A 3 18.24 11.89 35.35
C LEU A 3 18.41 11.60 36.85
N ILE A 4 19.51 10.96 37.23
CA ILE A 4 19.79 10.60 38.61
C ILE A 4 19.93 11.88 39.44
N ASN A 5 19.30 11.88 40.62
CA ASN A 5 19.17 12.99 41.56
C ASN A 5 18.21 14.13 41.18
N GLU A 6 17.49 14.01 40.06
CA GLU A 6 16.49 15.02 39.69
C GLU A 6 15.27 15.03 40.62
N LYS A 7 14.79 16.24 40.92
CA LYS A 7 13.59 16.44 41.75
C LYS A 7 12.35 16.45 40.87
N ILE A 8 11.47 15.48 41.10
CA ILE A 8 10.23 15.33 40.34
C ILE A 8 9.00 15.52 41.22
N THR A 9 7.87 15.80 40.58
CA THR A 9 6.56 15.82 41.21
C THR A 9 5.65 14.86 40.46
N HIS A 10 5.20 13.81 41.13
CA HIS A 10 4.20 12.88 40.64
C HIS A 10 2.80 13.36 41.03
N GLU A 11 1.80 13.16 40.16
CA GLU A 11 0.43 13.63 40.39
C GLU A 11 -0.21 13.02 41.65
N VAL A 12 -0.06 11.70 41.85
CA VAL A 12 -0.58 10.97 43.03
C VAL A 12 0.41 10.92 44.20
N PHE A 13 1.68 10.56 43.96
CA PHE A 13 2.66 10.31 45.03
C PHE A 13 3.41 11.57 45.52
N GLY A 14 3.13 12.74 44.95
CA GLY A 14 3.74 13.98 45.39
C GLY A 14 5.21 14.12 45.00
N LYS A 15 6.04 14.70 45.87
CA LYS A 15 7.43 15.03 45.55
C LYS A 15 8.30 13.78 45.71
N GLY A 16 9.15 13.52 44.72
CA GLY A 16 10.10 12.41 44.75
C GLY A 16 11.43 12.79 44.13
N LYS A 17 12.40 11.89 44.26
CA LYS A 17 13.76 12.05 43.72
C LYS A 17 14.12 10.81 42.91
N ILE A 18 14.66 11.00 41.71
CA ILE A 18 15.11 9.87 40.89
C ILE A 18 16.41 9.32 41.49
N ILE A 19 16.40 8.04 41.87
CA ILE A 19 17.57 7.34 42.43
C ILE A 19 18.26 6.47 41.40
N ASP A 20 17.54 6.03 40.36
CA ASP A 20 18.06 5.14 39.33
C ASP A 20 17.36 5.39 37.99
N HIS A 21 18.08 5.17 36.89
CA HIS A 21 17.61 5.44 35.54
C HIS A 21 18.24 4.45 34.55
N ASP A 22 17.39 3.61 33.98
CA ASP A 22 17.67 2.71 32.87
C ASP A 22 17.04 3.21 31.56
N GLU A 23 17.38 2.59 30.44
CA GLU A 23 16.80 2.91 29.13
C GLU A 23 15.29 2.63 29.03
N THR A 24 14.73 1.80 29.92
CA THR A 24 13.31 1.41 29.93
C THR A 24 12.54 1.83 31.17
N PHE A 25 13.23 2.11 32.29
CA PHE A 25 12.57 2.42 33.56
C PHE A 25 13.33 3.48 34.37
N ILE A 26 12.58 4.31 35.11
CA ILE A 26 13.14 5.17 36.17
C ILE A 26 12.66 4.68 37.53
N THR A 27 13.56 4.68 38.52
CA THR A 27 13.21 4.42 39.91
C THR A 27 13.19 5.74 40.68
N VAL A 28 12.05 6.04 41.27
CA VAL A 28 11.81 7.26 42.04
C VAL A 28 11.63 6.90 43.50
N ASP A 29 12.38 7.58 44.36
CA ASP A 29 12.26 7.54 45.81
C ASP A 29 11.29 8.62 46.28
N PHE A 30 10.19 8.20 46.91
CA PHE A 30 9.22 9.07 47.58
C PHE A 30 9.38 8.93 49.10
N GLU A 31 8.78 9.84 49.87
CA GLU A 31 8.94 9.87 51.35
C GLU A 31 8.58 8.53 52.03
N ASP A 32 7.61 7.79 51.48
CA ASP A 32 7.13 6.53 52.06
C ASP A 32 7.62 5.26 51.33
N ASP A 33 7.97 5.34 50.04
CA ASP A 33 8.27 4.14 49.23
C ASP A 33 9.04 4.46 47.94
N THR A 34 9.75 3.46 47.41
CA THR A 34 10.41 3.54 46.10
C THR A 34 9.55 2.89 45.02
N LYS A 35 9.36 3.57 43.88
CA LYS A 35 8.53 3.06 42.77
C LYS A 35 9.24 3.16 41.42
N LYS A 36 8.98 2.17 40.57
CA LYS A 36 9.48 2.11 39.19
C LYS A 36 8.42 2.57 38.20
N PHE A 37 8.81 3.39 37.23
CA PHE A 37 7.94 3.88 36.16
C PHE A 37 8.59 3.64 34.80
N VAL A 38 7.76 3.43 33.78
CA VAL A 38 8.22 3.22 32.40
C VAL A 38 8.81 4.52 31.84
N TYR A 39 10.04 4.45 31.35
CA TYR A 39 10.73 5.54 30.67
C TYR A 39 10.63 5.34 29.15
N PRO A 40 10.43 6.41 28.35
CA PRO A 40 10.15 7.79 28.76
C PRO A 40 8.65 8.07 29.02
N ASP A 41 7.77 7.09 28.85
CA ASP A 41 6.31 7.29 28.74
C ASP A 41 5.61 7.80 30.02
N ALA A 42 6.16 7.50 31.21
CA ALA A 42 5.62 8.00 32.48
C ALA A 42 5.93 9.47 32.75
N LEU A 43 6.96 10.01 32.09
CA LEU A 43 7.37 11.41 32.20
C LEU A 43 6.46 12.28 31.33
N GLY A 44 6.00 13.39 31.89
CA GLY A 44 4.99 14.25 31.27
C GLY A 44 3.54 13.84 31.57
N LYS A 45 3.22 12.53 31.54
CA LYS A 45 1.86 12.04 31.86
C LYS A 45 1.60 11.96 33.36
N PHE A 46 2.52 11.39 34.13
CA PHE A 46 2.36 11.19 35.58
C PHE A 46 3.44 11.91 36.40
N ILE A 47 4.62 12.13 35.81
CA ILE A 47 5.79 12.73 36.48
C ILE A 47 6.17 14.04 35.81
N LYS A 48 6.23 15.13 36.59
CA LYS A 48 6.69 16.46 36.16
C LYS A 48 8.06 16.76 36.74
N LEU A 49 9.03 17.03 35.87
CA LEU A 49 10.36 17.50 36.26
C LEU A 49 10.32 18.99 36.62
N LYS A 50 11.12 19.39 37.60
CA LYS A 50 11.26 20.80 37.99
C LYS A 50 12.28 21.55 37.13
N ASP A 51 13.28 20.85 36.60
CA ASP A 51 14.27 21.46 35.72
C ASP A 51 13.67 21.71 34.33
N ARG A 52 13.80 22.95 33.86
CA ARG A 52 13.21 23.43 32.61
C ARG A 52 13.92 22.85 31.39
N ASP A 53 15.25 22.73 31.43
CA ASP A 53 16.06 22.30 30.30
C ASP A 53 15.93 20.78 30.10
N VAL A 54 15.85 20.04 31.22
CA VAL A 54 15.58 18.59 31.21
C VAL A 54 14.15 18.31 30.74
N ALA A 55 13.16 19.11 31.16
CA ALA A 55 11.78 18.95 30.71
C ALA A 55 11.60 19.22 29.21
N GLU A 56 12.36 20.14 28.63
CA GLU A 56 12.28 20.48 27.20
C GLU A 56 12.89 19.38 26.33
N SER A 57 14.09 18.92 26.67
CA SER A 57 14.73 17.78 25.98
C SER A 57 13.89 16.49 26.02
N MET A 58 13.14 16.25 27.11
CA MET A 58 12.23 15.12 27.20
C MET A 58 11.02 15.25 26.30
N LYS A 59 10.44 16.45 26.16
CA LYS A 59 9.33 16.65 25.22
C LYS A 59 9.77 16.33 23.80
N ASP A 60 11.00 16.68 23.44
CA ASP A 60 11.58 16.37 22.12
C ASP A 60 11.77 14.87 21.92
N ILE A 61 12.21 14.14 22.94
CA ILE A 61 12.32 12.67 22.88
C ILE A 61 10.94 12.03 22.73
N LEU A 62 9.96 12.47 23.54
CA LEU A 62 8.60 11.91 23.52
C LEU A 62 7.86 12.20 22.21
N THR A 63 8.08 13.37 21.60
CA THR A 63 7.48 13.70 20.29
C THR A 63 8.10 12.88 19.16
N LYS A 64 9.42 12.68 19.18
CA LYS A 64 10.11 11.82 18.21
C LYS A 64 9.65 10.36 18.30
N GLU A 65 9.59 9.79 19.50
CA GLU A 65 9.10 8.41 19.67
C GLU A 65 7.63 8.24 19.24
N LYS A 66 6.77 9.23 19.51
CA LYS A 66 5.38 9.19 19.04
C LYS A 66 5.28 9.24 17.52
N ALA A 67 6.04 10.15 16.89
CA ALA A 67 6.07 10.27 15.44
C ALA A 67 6.62 8.99 14.79
N GLU A 68 7.62 8.34 15.39
CA GLU A 68 8.16 7.06 14.92
C GLU A 68 7.13 5.93 15.04
N LYS A 69 6.46 5.80 16.19
CA LYS A 69 5.38 4.81 16.39
C LYS A 69 4.20 5.03 15.45
N GLU A 70 3.80 6.28 15.22
CA GLU A 70 2.76 6.62 14.25
C GLU A 70 3.18 6.26 12.82
N LEU A 71 4.43 6.50 12.45
CA LEU A 71 4.97 6.12 11.15
C LEU A 71 5.04 4.60 10.99
N GLU A 72 5.47 3.86 12.01
CA GLU A 72 5.46 2.40 12.02
C GLU A 72 4.04 1.84 11.91
N GLN A 73 3.09 2.40 12.65
CA GLN A 73 1.68 2.00 12.57
C GLN A 73 1.11 2.27 11.17
N GLN A 74 1.41 3.44 10.58
CA GLN A 74 0.99 3.76 9.21
C GLN A 74 1.56 2.77 8.19
N LYS A 75 2.84 2.41 8.32
CA LYS A 75 3.47 1.39 7.45
C LYS A 75 2.80 0.02 7.61
N LEU A 76 2.52 -0.39 8.84
CA LEU A 76 1.84 -1.65 9.13
C LEU A 76 0.42 -1.66 8.55
N ASP A 77 -0.33 -0.58 8.73
CA ASP A 77 -1.69 -0.44 8.22
C ASP A 77 -1.70 -0.43 6.67
N GLU A 78 -0.73 0.24 6.04
CA GLU A 78 -0.57 0.23 4.58
C GLU A 78 -0.22 -1.17 4.06
N GLU A 79 0.67 -1.89 4.75
CA GLU A 79 1.03 -3.26 4.41
C GLU A 79 -0.16 -4.21 4.56
N GLN A 80 -0.92 -4.09 5.65
CA GLN A 80 -2.16 -4.85 5.85
C GLN A 80 -3.19 -4.56 4.77
N ARG A 81 -3.36 -3.30 4.37
CA ARG A 81 -4.25 -2.91 3.26
C ARG A 81 -3.80 -3.54 1.94
N LYS A 82 -2.51 -3.49 1.62
CA LYS A 82 -1.93 -4.14 0.43
C LYS A 82 -2.17 -5.65 0.46
N GLN A 83 -1.94 -6.30 1.60
CA GLN A 83 -2.16 -7.74 1.75
C GLN A 83 -3.65 -8.11 1.61
N ALA A 84 -4.55 -7.35 2.23
CA ALA A 84 -5.98 -7.54 2.10
C ALA A 84 -6.46 -7.36 0.65
N GLU A 85 -5.93 -6.36 -0.05
CA GLU A 85 -6.21 -6.14 -1.47
C GLU A 85 -5.71 -7.31 -2.34
N ILE A 86 -4.48 -7.77 -2.13
CA ILE A 86 -3.92 -8.95 -2.82
C ILE A 86 -4.78 -10.19 -2.55
N ALA A 87 -5.19 -10.43 -1.30
CA ALA A 87 -6.01 -11.57 -0.93
C ALA A 87 -7.41 -11.48 -1.58
N TYR A 88 -8.03 -10.30 -1.57
CA TYR A 88 -9.29 -10.04 -2.25
C TYR A 88 -9.18 -10.31 -3.75
N ARG A 89 -8.14 -9.78 -4.42
CA ARG A 89 -7.85 -10.03 -5.83
C ARG A 89 -7.68 -11.52 -6.11
N ARG A 90 -6.85 -12.21 -5.32
CA ARG A 90 -6.60 -13.65 -5.47
C ARG A 90 -7.87 -14.48 -5.33
N ASN A 91 -8.75 -14.14 -4.38
CA ASN A 91 -10.01 -14.83 -4.22
C ASN A 91 -10.96 -14.57 -5.40
N LYS A 92 -11.04 -13.33 -5.90
CA LYS A 92 -11.82 -13.02 -7.11
C LYS A 92 -11.35 -13.83 -8.32
N LEU A 93 -10.03 -13.99 -8.49
CA LEU A 93 -9.47 -14.76 -9.62
C LEU A 93 -9.69 -16.28 -9.49
N LYS A 94 -9.73 -16.85 -8.28
CA LYS A 94 -9.95 -18.29 -8.06
C LYS A 94 -11.29 -18.76 -8.61
N ASP A 95 -12.32 -17.92 -8.50
CA ASP A 95 -13.69 -18.27 -8.91
C ASP A 95 -13.93 -18.04 -10.41
N ILE A 96 -12.98 -17.42 -11.12
CA ILE A 96 -13.10 -17.19 -12.55
C ILE A 96 -12.78 -18.48 -13.30
N LYS A 97 -13.82 -19.07 -13.90
CA LYS A 97 -13.68 -20.16 -14.87
C LYS A 97 -13.20 -19.58 -16.19
N ILE A 98 -11.98 -19.90 -16.59
CA ILE A 98 -11.43 -19.54 -17.90
C ILE A 98 -12.15 -20.39 -18.95
N HIS A 99 -12.79 -19.72 -19.91
CA HIS A 99 -13.42 -20.37 -21.06
C HIS A 99 -12.34 -20.70 -22.12
N GLU A 100 -12.51 -21.76 -22.91
CA GLU A 100 -11.59 -22.12 -24.00
C GLU A 100 -11.45 -21.06 -25.11
N SER A 101 -12.37 -20.09 -25.12
CA SER A 101 -12.38 -18.95 -26.03
C SER A 101 -12.14 -17.63 -25.29
N SER A 102 -11.48 -17.69 -24.14
CA SER A 102 -11.06 -16.53 -23.35
C SER A 102 -9.73 -15.98 -23.87
N GLN A 103 -9.69 -15.71 -25.18
CA GLN A 103 -8.57 -15.15 -25.90
C GLN A 103 -9.08 -14.23 -27.01
N VAL A 104 -8.25 -13.25 -27.37
CA VAL A 104 -8.50 -12.34 -28.48
C VAL A 104 -7.26 -12.25 -29.34
N VAL A 105 -7.47 -12.14 -30.65
CA VAL A 105 -6.41 -11.88 -31.64
C VAL A 105 -6.75 -10.57 -32.33
N PHE A 106 -5.87 -9.58 -32.19
CA PHE A 106 -5.95 -8.33 -32.94
C PHE A 106 -5.13 -8.48 -34.22
N TRP A 107 -5.76 -8.16 -35.34
CA TRP A 107 -5.05 -7.89 -36.59
C TRP A 107 -4.79 -6.39 -36.65
N ILE A 108 -3.52 -6.02 -36.68
CA ILE A 108 -3.01 -4.66 -36.73
C ILE A 108 -2.46 -4.43 -38.14
N GLU A 109 -2.80 -3.28 -38.74
CA GLU A 109 -2.21 -2.83 -40.01
C GLU A 109 -0.75 -2.41 -39.79
N GLU A 110 0.12 -2.63 -40.79
CA GLU A 110 1.57 -2.37 -40.63
C GLU A 110 1.87 -0.93 -40.20
N GLU A 111 1.08 0.04 -40.67
CA GLU A 111 1.23 1.46 -40.36
C GLU A 111 0.86 1.80 -38.91
N GLU A 112 0.03 0.99 -38.25
CA GLU A 112 -0.43 1.22 -36.87
C GLU A 112 0.47 0.56 -35.82
N VAL A 113 1.38 -0.33 -36.24
CA VAL A 113 2.29 -1.07 -35.35
C VAL A 113 3.09 -0.11 -34.46
N ASP A 114 3.73 0.89 -35.06
CA ASP A 114 4.57 1.84 -34.33
C ASP A 114 3.79 2.64 -33.28
N VAL A 115 2.56 3.04 -33.60
CA VAL A 115 1.69 3.80 -32.69
C VAL A 115 1.28 2.94 -31.50
N ILE A 116 0.87 1.68 -31.75
CA ILE A 116 0.46 0.76 -30.69
C ILE A 116 1.60 0.45 -29.72
N PHE A 117 2.83 0.26 -30.21
CA PHE A 117 3.99 0.01 -29.35
C PHE A 117 4.56 1.27 -28.70
N THR A 118 4.15 2.45 -29.16
CA THR A 118 4.43 3.73 -28.49
C THR A 118 3.45 3.97 -27.35
N ASP A 119 2.15 3.80 -27.61
CA ASP A 119 1.07 4.13 -26.68
C ASP A 119 0.68 2.96 -25.75
N TRP A 120 1.14 1.74 -26.07
CA TRP A 120 0.79 0.50 -25.37
C TRP A 120 -0.72 0.28 -25.22
N GLN A 121 -1.48 0.69 -26.24
CA GLN A 121 -2.93 0.63 -26.24
C GLN A 121 -3.46 -0.03 -27.51
N VAL A 122 -4.45 -0.91 -27.35
CA VAL A 122 -5.25 -1.48 -28.45
C VAL A 122 -6.73 -1.33 -28.11
N SER A 123 -7.55 -1.05 -29.11
CA SER A 123 -8.99 -0.84 -28.95
C SER A 123 -9.77 -1.97 -29.60
N THR A 124 -10.87 -2.39 -28.95
CA THR A 124 -11.83 -3.35 -29.53
C THR A 124 -12.72 -2.70 -30.60
N GLY A 125 -12.53 -1.40 -30.84
CA GLY A 125 -13.34 -0.59 -31.74
C GLY A 125 -14.70 -0.25 -31.15
N THR A 126 -15.54 0.36 -31.98
CA THR A 126 -16.92 0.71 -31.64
C THR A 126 -17.91 -0.05 -32.51
N ILE A 127 -19.13 -0.23 -32.00
CA ILE A 127 -20.23 -0.82 -32.73
C ILE A 127 -20.61 0.12 -33.88
N GLN A 128 -20.56 -0.38 -35.11
CA GLN A 128 -20.72 0.42 -36.33
C GLN A 128 -22.18 0.66 -36.74
N SER A 129 -23.15 -0.04 -36.15
CA SER A 129 -24.57 0.11 -36.53
C SER A 129 -25.53 -0.43 -35.46
N GLY A 130 -26.80 0.00 -35.55
CA GLY A 130 -27.90 -0.49 -34.72
C GLY A 130 -28.09 0.31 -33.42
N LYS A 131 -28.86 -0.24 -32.48
CA LYS A 131 -29.27 0.49 -31.27
C LYS A 131 -28.10 0.94 -30.37
N ASN A 132 -26.96 0.25 -30.44
CA ASN A 132 -25.77 0.52 -29.63
C ASN A 132 -24.63 1.15 -30.46
N GLU A 133 -24.94 1.70 -31.63
CA GLU A 133 -23.96 2.37 -32.49
C GLU A 133 -23.15 3.41 -31.71
N GLY A 134 -21.83 3.45 -31.94
CA GLY A 134 -20.89 4.32 -31.25
C GLY A 134 -20.43 3.83 -29.87
N GLN A 135 -21.06 2.80 -29.29
CA GLN A 135 -20.58 2.23 -28.02
C GLN A 135 -19.35 1.33 -28.25
N PRO A 136 -18.44 1.21 -27.25
CA PRO A 136 -17.31 0.31 -27.35
C PRO A 136 -17.74 -1.14 -27.56
N ASN A 137 -16.98 -1.89 -28.36
CA ASN A 137 -17.26 -3.29 -28.61
C ASN A 137 -16.96 -4.13 -27.36
N LYS A 138 -18.00 -4.76 -26.81
CA LYS A 138 -17.89 -5.55 -25.57
C LYS A 138 -17.30 -6.93 -25.85
N VAL A 139 -16.09 -7.14 -25.37
CA VAL A 139 -15.38 -8.43 -25.37
C VAL A 139 -15.90 -9.34 -24.24
N ALA A 140 -17.12 -9.87 -24.42
CA ALA A 140 -17.88 -10.58 -23.39
C ALA A 140 -17.18 -11.80 -22.75
N ARG A 141 -16.16 -12.37 -23.41
CA ARG A 141 -15.43 -13.56 -22.96
C ARG A 141 -14.00 -13.28 -22.48
N LEU A 142 -13.53 -12.03 -22.59
CA LEU A 142 -12.27 -11.64 -21.98
C LEU A 142 -12.46 -11.48 -20.47
N ARG A 143 -11.56 -12.11 -19.75
CA ARG A 143 -11.47 -12.14 -18.30
C ARG A 143 -10.04 -11.76 -17.90
N PRO A 144 -9.82 -11.45 -16.61
CA PRO A 144 -8.48 -11.44 -16.05
C PRO A 144 -7.67 -12.65 -16.51
N ASN A 145 -6.42 -12.42 -16.92
CA ASN A 145 -5.51 -13.46 -17.42
C ASN A 145 -5.99 -14.17 -18.70
N SER A 146 -6.89 -13.56 -19.49
CA SER A 146 -7.07 -13.95 -20.88
C SER A 146 -5.85 -13.55 -21.71
N ALA A 147 -5.44 -14.42 -22.63
CA ALA A 147 -4.35 -14.12 -23.57
C ALA A 147 -4.85 -13.25 -24.72
N VAL A 148 -4.10 -12.20 -25.04
CA VAL A 148 -4.35 -11.33 -26.18
C VAL A 148 -3.14 -11.33 -27.10
N LEU A 149 -3.35 -11.78 -28.33
CA LEU A 149 -2.33 -11.81 -29.37
C LEU A 149 -2.46 -10.60 -30.29
N LEU A 150 -1.33 -10.01 -30.61
CA LEU A 150 -1.20 -8.95 -31.61
C LEU A 150 -0.55 -9.56 -32.84
N THR A 151 -1.20 -9.39 -33.98
CA THR A 151 -0.77 -9.99 -35.24
C THR A 151 -0.77 -8.98 -36.35
N VAL A 152 0.16 -9.17 -37.30
CA VAL A 152 0.23 -8.39 -38.53
C VAL A 152 0.17 -9.35 -39.71
N ARG A 153 -0.48 -8.88 -40.76
CA ARG A 153 -0.53 -9.53 -42.06
C ARG A 153 -0.90 -8.45 -43.07
N ALA A 154 -0.14 -8.31 -44.15
CA ALA A 154 -0.52 -7.40 -45.21
C ALA A 154 -1.84 -7.86 -45.86
N SER A 155 -2.59 -6.92 -46.45
CA SER A 155 -3.89 -7.23 -47.06
C SER A 155 -3.79 -8.19 -48.27
N ASP A 156 -2.62 -8.25 -48.90
CA ASP A 156 -2.29 -9.10 -50.05
C ASP A 156 -1.57 -10.42 -49.69
N GLU A 157 -1.22 -10.62 -48.41
CA GLU A 157 -0.59 -11.85 -47.91
C GLU A 157 -1.62 -12.94 -47.57
N GLU A 158 -1.22 -14.21 -47.72
CA GLU A 158 -2.06 -15.34 -47.31
C GLU A 158 -2.15 -15.46 -45.79
N GLU A 159 -3.21 -16.09 -45.27
CA GLU A 159 -3.38 -16.25 -43.81
C GLU A 159 -2.23 -17.04 -43.15
N VAL A 160 -1.55 -17.90 -43.91
CA VAL A 160 -0.39 -18.67 -43.44
C VAL A 160 0.83 -17.78 -43.14
N ASP A 161 0.88 -16.58 -43.70
CA ASP A 161 1.97 -15.63 -43.53
C ASP A 161 1.75 -14.67 -42.34
N ARG A 162 0.62 -14.80 -41.61
CA ARG A 162 0.32 -13.98 -40.43
C ARG A 162 1.43 -14.11 -39.38
N LYS A 163 1.99 -12.98 -38.97
CA LYS A 163 3.06 -12.91 -37.96
C LYS A 163 2.49 -12.48 -36.63
N ILE A 164 2.92 -13.15 -35.56
CA ILE A 164 2.66 -12.69 -34.17
C ILE A 164 3.73 -11.67 -33.83
N ILE A 165 3.31 -10.46 -33.47
CA ILE A 165 4.20 -9.35 -33.12
C ILE A 165 4.16 -9.01 -31.63
N GLY A 166 3.16 -9.51 -30.91
CA GLY A 166 3.03 -9.27 -29.48
C GLY A 166 2.04 -10.20 -28.79
N LEU A 167 2.20 -10.32 -27.49
CA LEU A 167 1.30 -11.06 -26.60
C LEU A 167 1.22 -10.31 -25.28
N TYR A 168 0.02 -10.14 -24.74
CA TYR A 168 -0.17 -9.68 -23.37
C TYR A 168 -1.35 -10.38 -22.70
N MET A 169 -1.39 -10.29 -21.38
CA MET A 169 -2.47 -10.83 -20.57
C MET A 169 -3.41 -9.70 -20.16
N VAL A 170 -4.72 -9.93 -20.26
CA VAL A 170 -5.72 -8.97 -19.78
C VAL A 170 -5.51 -8.71 -18.29
N ASN A 171 -5.50 -7.42 -17.93
CA ASN A 171 -5.26 -6.97 -16.57
C ASN A 171 -6.24 -7.60 -15.57
N GLU A 172 -5.76 -7.93 -14.37
CA GLU A 172 -6.57 -8.58 -13.33
C GLU A 172 -7.78 -7.77 -12.85
N THR A 173 -7.75 -6.45 -13.07
CA THR A 173 -8.83 -5.53 -12.73
C THR A 173 -9.94 -5.47 -13.78
N PHE A 174 -9.74 -6.06 -14.96
CA PHE A 174 -10.72 -6.04 -16.04
C PHE A 174 -11.93 -6.94 -15.71
N SER A 175 -13.12 -6.36 -15.63
CA SER A 175 -14.37 -7.09 -15.37
C SER A 175 -15.08 -7.55 -16.65
N GLY A 176 -14.77 -6.94 -17.80
CA GLY A 176 -15.54 -7.11 -19.03
C GLY A 176 -16.96 -6.53 -18.96
N GLU A 177 -17.29 -5.82 -17.88
CA GLU A 177 -18.54 -5.11 -17.69
C GLU A 177 -18.28 -3.62 -17.93
N LEU A 178 -18.73 -3.14 -19.11
CA LEU A 178 -18.94 -1.74 -19.42
C LEU A 178 -20.32 -1.32 -18.93
#